data_AF-A0A1G4I3H0-F1
#
_entry.id   AF-A0A1G4I3H0-F1
#
_cell.length_a   1.000
_cell.length_b   1.000
_cell.length_c   1.000
_cell.angle_alpha   90.00
_cell.angle_beta   90.00
_cell.angle_gamma   90.00
#
_symmetry.space_group_name_H-M   'P 1'
#
loop_
_entity.id
_entity.type
_entity.pdbx_description
1 polymer ?
#
loop_
_entity_poly.entity_id
_entity_poly.type
_entity_poly.pdbx_seq_one_letter_code
_entity_poly.pdbx_strand_id
1 'polypeptide(L)'
;MDSEVCDDETNNWRACVEDNLSAPDLDRKCSKYIDSFNRCIASWRTKVGYDVKVRGENEGEPPPQCAAMSCLIGACLRKNGYSFERCKLPMHYFKHCVKSFYGSEYVT
;
A
#
# COMPACT_ATOMS: atom_id res chain seq x y z
N MET A 1 -13.70 8.49 11.75
CA MET A 1 -14.58 7.53 11.06
C MET A 1 -14.03 7.24 9.65
N ASP A 2 -12.70 7.30 9.47
CA ASP A 2 -12.01 7.18 8.16
C ASP A 2 -11.18 5.89 8.06
N SER A 3 -11.37 4.96 9.01
CA SER A 3 -10.62 3.69 9.10
C SER A 3 -10.99 2.68 8.01
N GLU A 4 -12.06 2.90 7.27
CA GLU A 4 -12.59 1.95 6.28
C GLU A 4 -12.34 2.35 4.82
N VAL A 5 -11.67 3.49 4.58
CA VAL A 5 -11.45 3.98 3.21
C VAL A 5 -10.54 3.03 2.44
N CYS A 6 -11.11 2.35 1.45
CA CYS A 6 -10.42 1.39 0.59
C CYS A 6 -9.71 0.26 1.35
N ASP A 7 -10.26 -0.14 2.51
CA ASP A 7 -9.66 -1.16 3.37
C ASP A 7 -9.68 -2.54 2.69
N ASP A 8 -10.79 -2.90 2.06
CA ASP A 8 -10.92 -4.15 1.30
C ASP A 8 -9.91 -4.23 0.15
N GLU A 9 -9.77 -3.17 -0.64
CA GLU A 9 -8.80 -3.12 -1.74
C GLU A 9 -7.36 -3.22 -1.21
N THR A 10 -7.07 -2.55 -0.11
CA THR A 10 -5.74 -2.59 0.52
C THR A 10 -5.44 -3.98 1.07
N ASN A 11 -6.41 -4.63 1.71
CA ASN A 11 -6.29 -5.98 2.25
C ASN A 11 -6.14 -7.04 1.16
N ASN A 12 -6.91 -6.94 0.08
CA ASN A 12 -6.80 -7.84 -1.07
C ASN A 12 -5.44 -7.70 -1.76
N TRP A 13 -4.95 -6.47 -1.90
CA TRP A 13 -3.62 -6.21 -2.44
C TRP A 13 -2.53 -6.77 -1.54
N ARG A 14 -2.58 -6.49 -0.22
CA ARG A 14 -1.65 -7.03 0.78
C ARG A 14 -1.60 -8.55 0.74
N ALA A 15 -2.76 -9.23 0.72
CA ALA A 15 -2.83 -10.68 0.69
C ALA A 15 -2.15 -11.26 -0.58
N CYS A 16 -2.40 -10.66 -1.75
CA CYS A 16 -1.73 -11.08 -2.97
C CYS A 16 -0.21 -10.97 -2.88
N VAL A 17 0.29 -9.86 -2.31
CA VAL A 17 1.73 -9.61 -2.15
C VAL A 17 2.34 -10.60 -1.16
N GLU A 18 1.64 -10.91 -0.08
CA GLU A 18 2.07 -11.90 0.91
C GLU A 18 2.24 -13.29 0.27
N ASP A 19 1.24 -13.75 -0.49
CA ASP A 19 1.26 -15.05 -1.17
C ASP A 19 2.36 -15.16 -2.25
N ASN A 20 2.79 -14.02 -2.81
CA ASN A 20 3.72 -13.97 -3.93
C ASN A 20 5.01 -13.21 -3.61
N LEU A 21 5.35 -13.04 -2.34
CA LEU A 21 6.44 -12.14 -1.89
C LEU A 21 7.83 -12.47 -2.48
N SER A 22 8.03 -13.71 -2.89
CA SER A 22 9.29 -14.20 -3.50
C SER A 22 9.17 -14.45 -5.01
N ALA A 23 8.02 -14.15 -5.61
CA ALA A 23 7.80 -14.34 -7.03
C ALA A 23 8.53 -13.25 -7.84
N PRO A 24 9.30 -13.61 -8.89
CA PRO A 24 9.96 -12.63 -9.73
C PRO A 24 8.97 -11.77 -10.53
N ASP A 25 7.75 -12.26 -10.74
CA ASP A 25 6.66 -11.59 -11.45
C ASP A 25 5.55 -11.07 -10.51
N LEU A 26 5.89 -10.80 -9.24
CA LEU A 26 4.97 -10.30 -8.21
C LEU A 26 4.11 -9.12 -8.72
N ASP A 27 4.71 -8.17 -9.43
CA ASP A 27 4.01 -7.00 -9.95
C ASP A 27 2.89 -7.35 -10.93
N ARG A 28 3.19 -8.23 -11.89
CA ARG A 28 2.20 -8.73 -12.85
C ARG A 28 1.08 -9.51 -12.15
N LYS A 29 1.40 -10.29 -11.11
CA LYS A 29 0.42 -11.12 -10.40
C LYS A 29 -0.55 -10.28 -9.57
N CYS A 30 -0.06 -9.21 -8.96
CA CYS A 30 -0.86 -8.37 -8.07
C CYS A 30 -1.38 -7.07 -8.69
N SER A 31 -1.05 -6.79 -9.97
CA SER A 31 -1.46 -5.57 -10.70
C SER A 31 -2.96 -5.28 -10.59
N LYS A 32 -3.82 -6.28 -10.76
CA LYS A 32 -5.29 -6.11 -10.67
C LYS A 32 -5.74 -5.54 -9.32
N TYR A 33 -5.05 -5.86 -8.23
CA TYR A 33 -5.37 -5.37 -6.89
C TYR A 33 -4.85 -3.95 -6.67
N ILE A 34 -3.69 -3.62 -7.26
CA ILE A 34 -3.18 -2.24 -7.32
C ILE A 34 -4.18 -1.35 -8.08
N ASP A 35 -4.67 -1.80 -9.23
CA ASP A 35 -5.64 -1.06 -10.04
C ASP A 35 -7.00 -0.92 -9.33
N SER A 36 -7.40 -1.93 -8.56
CA SER A 36 -8.60 -1.84 -7.71
C SER A 36 -8.42 -0.78 -6.64
N PHE A 37 -7.30 -0.82 -5.91
CA PHE A 37 -6.95 0.18 -4.90
C PHE A 37 -6.95 1.59 -5.49
N ASN A 38 -6.22 1.82 -6.59
CA ASN A 38 -6.14 3.12 -7.27
C ASN A 38 -7.51 3.66 -7.69
N ARG A 39 -8.43 2.80 -8.13
CA ARG A 39 -9.80 3.22 -8.49
C ARG A 39 -10.63 3.60 -7.27
N CYS A 40 -10.56 2.81 -6.19
CA CYS A 40 -11.25 3.14 -4.94
C CYS A 40 -10.81 4.50 -4.41
N ILE A 41 -9.49 4.68 -4.35
CA ILE A 41 -8.82 5.90 -3.94
C ILE A 41 -9.30 7.11 -4.76
N ALA A 42 -9.35 6.99 -6.09
CA ALA A 42 -9.74 8.08 -6.98
C ALA A 42 -11.21 8.44 -6.76
N SER A 43 -12.08 7.42 -6.61
CA SER A 43 -13.50 7.60 -6.30
C SER A 43 -13.74 8.25 -4.94
N TRP A 44 -12.94 7.90 -3.93
CA TRP A 44 -13.03 8.51 -2.62
C TRP A 44 -12.62 9.99 -2.68
N ARG A 45 -11.54 10.30 -3.40
CA ARG A 45 -11.02 11.67 -3.56
C ARG A 45 -11.99 12.63 -4.24
N THR A 46 -12.77 12.16 -5.21
CA THR A 46 -13.79 13.02 -5.83
C THR A 46 -14.91 13.38 -4.88
N LYS A 47 -15.12 12.63 -3.78
CA LYS A 47 -16.15 12.88 -2.77
C LYS A 47 -15.68 13.81 -1.66
N VAL A 48 -14.44 13.65 -1.20
CA VAL A 48 -13.93 14.37 -0.01
C VAL A 48 -12.98 15.52 -0.34
N GLY A 49 -12.45 15.57 -1.56
CA GLY A 49 -11.44 16.54 -1.97
C GLY A 49 -10.00 16.02 -1.86
N TYR A 50 -9.09 16.65 -2.61
CA TYR A 50 -7.70 16.21 -2.71
C TYR A 50 -6.84 16.59 -1.50
N ASP A 51 -7.23 17.62 -0.75
CA ASP A 51 -6.47 18.10 0.42
C ASP A 51 -6.68 17.25 1.68
N VAL A 52 -7.71 16.39 1.70
CA VAL A 52 -8.03 15.54 2.86
C VAL A 52 -6.91 14.51 3.07
N LYS A 53 -6.49 14.27 4.31
CA LYS A 53 -5.41 13.32 4.61
C LYS A 53 -5.89 12.29 5.61
N VAL A 54 -5.73 11.01 5.29
CA VAL A 54 -5.85 9.93 6.30
C VAL A 54 -4.46 9.69 6.86
N ARG A 55 -4.28 9.90 8.16
CA ARG A 55 -3.01 9.70 8.89
C ARG A 55 -3.15 8.51 9.85
N GLY A 56 -2.02 8.02 10.35
CA GLY A 56 -2.02 7.09 11.50
C GLY A 56 -2.50 7.76 12.79
N GLU A 57 -2.73 6.94 13.81
CA GLU A 57 -3.18 7.42 15.13
C GLU A 57 -2.12 8.31 15.78
N ASN A 58 -0.84 7.97 15.61
CA ASN A 58 0.29 8.75 16.10
C ASN A 58 1.06 9.45 14.98
N GLU A 59 1.80 10.50 15.33
CA GLU A 59 2.68 11.19 14.39
C GLU A 59 3.78 10.25 13.86
N GLY A 60 3.95 10.24 12.54
CA GLY A 60 4.91 9.36 11.86
C GLY A 60 4.36 7.98 11.51
N GLU A 61 3.18 7.60 12.01
CA GLU A 61 2.52 6.34 11.63
C GLU A 61 1.86 6.44 10.25
N PRO A 62 1.90 5.35 9.46
CA PRO A 62 1.16 5.29 8.21
C PRO A 62 -0.36 5.25 8.48
N PRO A 63 -1.18 5.53 7.45
CA PRO A 63 -2.61 5.21 7.48
C PRO A 63 -2.84 3.75 7.93
N PRO A 64 -3.85 3.47 8.76
CA PRO A 64 -4.13 2.11 9.26
C PRO A 64 -4.22 1.06 8.16
N GLN A 65 -4.80 1.41 7.01
CA GLN A 65 -4.95 0.52 5.84
C GLN A 65 -3.57 0.07 5.32
N CYS A 66 -2.57 0.94 5.36
CA CYS A 66 -1.23 0.66 4.85
C CYS A 66 -0.31 0.00 5.89
N ALA A 67 -0.67 0.02 7.18
CA ALA A 67 0.19 -0.48 8.26
C ALA A 67 0.61 -1.94 8.04
N ALA A 68 -0.33 -2.79 7.64
CA ALA A 68 -0.07 -4.21 7.40
C ALA A 68 0.84 -4.47 6.18
N MET A 69 0.91 -3.54 5.21
CA MET A 69 1.87 -3.64 4.11
C MET A 69 3.32 -3.45 4.57
N SER A 70 3.55 -2.65 5.61
CA SER A 70 4.91 -2.47 6.17
C SER A 70 5.48 -3.80 6.68
N CYS A 71 4.63 -4.71 7.18
CA CYS A 71 5.04 -6.04 7.64
C CYS A 71 5.61 -6.90 6.51
N LEU A 72 5.15 -6.70 5.26
CA LEU A 72 5.62 -7.43 4.08
C LEU A 72 7.06 -7.06 3.72
N ILE A 73 7.48 -5.82 3.98
CA ILE A 73 8.89 -5.40 3.82
C ILE A 73 9.76 -6.20 4.78
N GLY A 74 9.39 -6.25 6.06
CA GLY A 74 10.12 -7.03 7.07
C GLY A 74 10.16 -8.52 6.74
N ALA A 75 9.05 -9.10 6.27
CA ALA A 75 8.99 -10.49 5.82
C ALA A 75 9.92 -10.75 4.63
N CYS A 76 9.95 -9.84 3.65
CA CYS A 76 10.83 -9.94 2.50
C CYS A 76 12.31 -9.86 2.90
N LEU A 77 12.67 -8.89 3.76
CA LEU A 77 14.04 -8.71 4.23
C LEU A 77 14.54 -9.95 4.97
N ARG A 78 13.74 -10.51 5.89
CA ARG A 78 14.10 -11.75 6.60
C ARG A 78 14.35 -12.92 5.65
N LYS A 79 13.56 -13.07 4.58
CA LYS A 79 13.73 -14.14 3.58
C LYS A 79 14.92 -13.93 2.63
N ASN A 80 15.36 -12.68 2.44
CA ASN A 80 16.38 -12.31 1.45
C ASN A 80 17.69 -11.81 2.07
N GLY A 81 18.01 -12.23 3.30
CA GLY A 81 19.26 -11.83 3.96
C GLY A 81 19.38 -10.32 4.17
N TYR A 82 18.26 -9.64 4.45
CA TYR A 82 18.17 -8.19 4.63
C TYR A 82 18.61 -7.35 3.42
N SER A 83 18.55 -7.92 2.21
CA SER A 83 18.79 -7.19 0.97
C SER A 83 17.61 -6.28 0.60
N PHE A 84 17.78 -4.97 0.77
CA PHE A 84 16.79 -3.96 0.35
C PHE A 84 16.55 -3.98 -1.17
N GLU A 85 17.60 -4.25 -1.95
CA GLU A 85 17.52 -4.37 -3.41
C GLU A 85 16.50 -5.42 -3.85
N ARG A 86 16.49 -6.59 -3.17
CA ARG A 86 15.53 -7.67 -3.43
C ARG A 86 14.11 -7.37 -2.94
N CYS A 87 13.96 -6.37 -2.07
CA CYS A 87 12.70 -5.99 -1.44
C CYS A 87 12.18 -4.62 -1.89
N LYS A 88 12.74 -4.07 -2.98
CA LYS A 88 12.32 -2.78 -3.57
C LYS A 88 10.83 -2.72 -3.85
N LEU A 89 10.24 -3.80 -4.36
CA LEU A 89 8.85 -3.79 -4.78
C LEU A 89 7.86 -3.70 -3.60
N PRO A 90 7.95 -4.53 -2.54
CA PRO A 90 7.17 -4.31 -1.31
C PRO A 90 7.36 -2.91 -0.69
N MET A 91 8.57 -2.36 -0.72
CA MET A 91 8.82 -0.98 -0.24
C MET A 91 8.10 0.06 -1.10
N HIS A 92 8.11 -0.11 -2.42
CA HIS A 92 7.40 0.74 -3.35
C HIS A 92 5.88 0.69 -3.11
N TYR A 93 5.33 -0.51 -2.90
CA TYR A 93 3.91 -0.70 -2.60
C TYR A 93 3.47 -0.03 -1.31
N PHE A 94 4.23 -0.19 -0.23
CA PHE A 94 3.94 0.52 1.02
C PHE A 94 3.96 2.03 0.82
N LYS A 95 4.98 2.57 0.14
CA LYS A 95 5.09 4.00 -0.16
C LYS A 95 3.91 4.50 -1.00
N HIS A 96 3.49 3.72 -2.00
CA HIS A 96 2.35 4.03 -2.87
C HIS A 96 1.05 4.10 -2.07
N CYS A 97 0.83 3.13 -1.18
CA CYS A 97 -0.31 3.13 -0.27
C CYS A 97 -0.33 4.39 0.62
N VAL A 98 0.77 4.71 1.31
CA VAL A 98 0.82 5.86 2.23
C VAL A 98 0.59 7.18 1.48
N LYS A 99 1.30 7.39 0.36
CA LYS A 99 1.19 8.63 -0.43
C LYS A 99 -0.24 8.85 -0.93
N SER A 100 -0.90 7.77 -1.32
CA SER A 100 -2.29 7.79 -1.78
C SER A 100 -3.23 8.44 -0.76
N PHE A 101 -3.08 8.10 0.52
CA PHE A 101 -3.91 8.66 1.58
C PHE A 101 -3.51 10.09 2.01
N TYR A 102 -2.30 10.55 1.69
CA TYR A 102 -1.78 11.87 2.11
C TYR A 102 -2.07 13.02 1.13
N GLY A 103 -2.71 12.73 -0.02
CA GLY A 103 -3.28 13.74 -0.91
C GLY A 103 -2.26 14.56 -1.70
N SER A 104 -0.97 14.23 -1.67
CA SER A 104 0.09 15.02 -2.31
C SER A 104 0.20 14.82 -3.84
N GLU A 105 -0.92 14.56 -4.53
CA GLU A 105 -1.01 14.11 -5.94
C GLU A 105 -0.51 12.67 -6.15
N TYR A 106 -1.35 11.77 -6.68
CA TYR A 106 -1.20 10.31 -6.65
C TYR A 106 0.00 9.78 -7.46
N VAL A 107 1.18 9.79 -6.82
CA VAL A 107 2.43 9.11 -7.22
C VAL A 107 2.78 9.30 -8.70
N THR A 108 3.33 10.46 -9.06
CA THR A 108 4.22 10.55 -10.23
C THR A 108 5.55 9.85 -9.97
#